data_AF-A0A6C2U0S4-F1
#
_entry.id   AF-A0A6C2U0S4-F1
#
_cell.length_a   1.000
_cell.length_b   1.000
_cell.length_c   1.000
_cell.angle_alpha   90.00
_cell.angle_beta   90.00
_cell.angle_gamma   90.00
#
_symmetry.space_group_name_H-M   'P 1'
#
loop_
_entity.id
_entity.type
_entity.pdbx_description
1 polymer ?
#
loop_
_entity_poly.entity_id
_entity_poly.type
_entity_poly.pdbx_seq_one_letter_code
_entity_poly.pdbx_strand_id
1 'polypeptide(L)'
;MKNRWHLFFVLTLCVVNLAHAMPDITENRYATLKDAAYWPSVNEGDYIFFQGNNDNGDDIYAAGGSKHLRIELPVGKKILIYAGDYDRILINGADCWSTAEKPTLITNLGGQVRWGNSNEANQYRGLELYNFDYLHLTGKYDPDHQTGDPKFLGHDDGANLGTGDYYERYGLWGNPRWSGIIYYKKYGNGVRIRNFKSVKVDYVASWGGYFASFNVKTDNPADPGEVAVDIQDCFAGFGEGEAFYISYSTKAHNQDITKLTLKNNIIAFTGAEALQTDNLAEGSVIENNVAIGSATFYRHPFQARYQDNLHQLSFVEGGITIRNNIFAGTNGALHNFRYRDAGPGRTNPSQDKPVTLANNFYGFSRTTMGYVWPGDGITPYIFSDNIYGDISVPESDDSVIVSDESTEGFFKLGNKNTDILFDGNIYPKGKDLYFMSSGDGSNVRQKGNERKPAPALLFENSGFADGFDWRTVSAWAAQYKNTPKSSGKNKDGQFIPYAKGDIVIFHDAGGNTKFFKCLQDHAGDFNPNTATQYWAHMTWDGRNMPPFDLRLRKGSFYYDRGMGLTYNAAK
;
A
#
# COMPACT_ATOMS: atom_id res chain seq x y z
N MET A 1 8.13 -70.24 43.47
CA MET A 1 8.49 -68.90 43.97
C MET A 1 9.94 -68.59 43.64
N LYS A 2 10.19 -67.86 42.54
CA LYS A 2 11.49 -67.25 42.23
C LYS A 2 11.20 -65.90 41.57
N ASN A 3 11.32 -64.82 42.33
CA ASN A 3 11.14 -63.45 41.86
C ASN A 3 12.36 -63.03 41.04
N ARG A 4 12.17 -62.70 39.76
CA ARG A 4 13.15 -62.01 38.92
C ARG A 4 12.70 -60.56 38.72
N TRP A 5 13.31 -59.66 39.47
CA TRP A 5 13.24 -58.22 39.22
C TRP A 5 13.97 -57.90 37.91
N HIS A 6 13.26 -57.38 36.91
CA HIS A 6 13.87 -56.79 35.72
C HIS A 6 14.03 -55.30 35.97
N LEU A 7 15.27 -54.88 36.18
CA LEU A 7 15.68 -53.49 36.28
C LEU A 7 15.74 -52.92 34.86
N PHE A 8 14.70 -52.19 34.43
CA PHE A 8 14.75 -51.42 33.19
C PHE A 8 15.61 -50.18 33.41
N PHE A 9 16.83 -50.18 32.87
CA PHE A 9 17.62 -48.96 32.68
C PHE A 9 16.98 -48.18 31.52
N VAL A 10 16.22 -47.15 31.84
CA VAL A 10 15.85 -46.10 30.87
C VAL A 10 17.10 -45.24 30.68
N LEU A 11 17.84 -45.51 29.60
CA LEU A 11 18.94 -44.63 29.18
C LEU A 11 18.30 -43.39 28.55
N THR A 12 18.09 -42.35 29.35
CA THR A 12 17.77 -41.02 28.82
C THR A 12 19.02 -40.52 28.11
N LEU A 13 19.11 -40.76 26.80
CA LEU A 13 20.06 -40.08 25.93
C LEU A 13 19.73 -38.59 25.99
N CYS A 14 20.42 -37.86 26.88
CA CYS A 14 20.52 -36.41 26.76
C CYS A 14 21.15 -36.15 25.39
N VAL A 15 20.33 -35.76 24.42
CA VAL A 15 20.80 -35.18 23.17
C VAL A 15 21.53 -33.91 23.58
N VAL A 16 22.84 -34.00 23.67
CA VAL A 16 23.70 -32.83 23.80
C VAL A 16 23.52 -32.09 22.48
N ASN A 17 22.69 -31.04 22.48
CA ASN A 17 22.65 -30.08 21.39
C ASN A 17 24.04 -29.46 21.33
N LEU A 18 24.92 -30.05 20.53
CA LEU A 18 26.16 -29.43 20.11
C LEU A 18 25.72 -28.19 19.34
N ALA A 19 25.79 -27.03 20.00
CA ALA A 19 25.55 -25.76 19.33
C ALA A 19 26.49 -25.71 18.13
N HIS A 20 25.92 -25.73 16.92
CA HIS A 20 26.70 -25.56 15.71
C HIS A 20 27.40 -24.20 15.80
N ALA A 21 28.69 -24.16 15.46
CA ALA A 21 29.41 -22.91 15.38
C ALA A 21 28.70 -21.99 14.37
N MET A 22 28.57 -20.71 14.71
CA MET A 22 27.96 -19.72 13.83
C MET A 22 28.66 -19.74 12.47
N PRO A 23 27.92 -19.84 11.36
CA PRO A 23 28.51 -19.77 10.03
C PRO A 23 29.19 -18.42 9.79
N ASP A 24 30.15 -18.41 8.86
CA ASP A 24 30.77 -17.17 8.42
C ASP A 24 29.76 -16.30 7.66
N ILE A 25 29.54 -15.09 8.19
CA ILE A 25 28.62 -14.08 7.68
C ILE A 25 29.35 -12.92 6.97
N THR A 26 30.64 -13.06 6.69
CA THR A 26 31.46 -11.98 6.10
C THR A 26 31.43 -11.95 4.57
N GLU A 27 30.82 -12.94 3.92
CA GLU A 27 30.75 -13.01 2.46
C GLU A 27 29.39 -13.53 1.98
N ASN A 28 28.82 -12.86 0.97
CA ASN A 28 27.60 -13.32 0.30
C ASN A 28 27.90 -14.56 -0.55
N ARG A 29 27.12 -15.63 -0.39
CA ARG A 29 27.43 -16.93 -1.00
C ARG A 29 26.23 -17.86 -1.03
N TYR A 30 26.38 -18.96 -1.75
CA TYR A 30 25.46 -20.09 -1.62
C TYR A 30 25.63 -20.75 -0.25
N ALA A 31 24.49 -21.13 0.33
CA ALA A 31 24.40 -21.83 1.59
C ALA A 31 25.03 -23.21 1.49
N THR A 32 25.79 -23.58 2.51
CA THR A 32 26.40 -24.89 2.71
C THR A 32 25.57 -25.71 3.68
N LEU A 33 25.91 -26.99 3.83
CA LEU A 33 25.35 -27.84 4.89
C LEU A 33 25.53 -27.26 6.30
N LYS A 34 26.59 -26.48 6.55
CA LYS A 34 26.80 -25.84 7.86
C LYS A 34 25.78 -24.74 8.12
N ASP A 35 25.43 -23.97 7.09
CA ASP A 35 24.41 -22.94 7.21
C ASP A 35 23.04 -23.56 7.47
N ALA A 36 22.69 -24.61 6.72
CA ALA A 36 21.44 -25.35 6.89
C ALA A 36 21.35 -26.06 8.27
N ALA A 37 22.48 -26.51 8.82
CA ALA A 37 22.53 -27.09 10.16
C ALA A 37 22.38 -26.04 11.28
N TYR A 38 22.75 -24.78 11.01
CA TYR A 38 22.66 -23.69 11.97
C TYR A 38 21.30 -22.97 11.91
N TRP A 39 20.83 -22.62 10.71
CA TRP A 39 19.54 -21.98 10.47
C TRP A 39 18.54 -22.97 9.88
N PRO A 40 17.49 -23.34 10.63
CA PRO A 40 16.45 -24.27 10.14
C PRO A 40 15.71 -23.78 8.89
N SER A 41 15.76 -22.47 8.63
CA SER A 41 15.15 -21.86 7.45
C SER A 41 16.06 -21.87 6.21
N VAL A 42 17.29 -22.39 6.30
CA VAL A 42 18.25 -22.41 5.20
C VAL A 42 18.36 -23.83 4.63
N ASN A 43 18.32 -23.96 3.30
CA ASN A 43 18.70 -25.19 2.61
C ASN A 43 20.05 -25.01 1.91
N GLU A 44 20.82 -26.10 1.79
CA GLU A 44 22.04 -26.09 0.97
C GLU A 44 21.71 -25.63 -0.46
N GLY A 45 22.49 -24.69 -0.99
CA GLY A 45 22.29 -24.11 -2.32
C GLY A 45 21.28 -22.95 -2.39
N ASP A 46 20.65 -22.53 -1.29
CA ASP A 46 20.02 -21.21 -1.22
C ASP A 46 21.09 -20.12 -1.36
N TYR A 47 20.74 -18.94 -1.87
CA TYR A 47 21.68 -17.82 -1.93
C TYR A 47 21.47 -16.89 -0.73
N ILE A 48 22.53 -16.58 0.03
CA ILE A 48 22.44 -15.73 1.22
C ILE A 48 23.22 -14.43 0.99
N PHE A 49 22.52 -13.30 1.17
CA PHE A 49 23.13 -12.00 1.39
C PHE A 49 23.34 -11.79 2.89
N PHE A 50 24.58 -11.87 3.37
CA PHE A 50 24.94 -11.53 4.74
C PHE A 50 25.27 -10.05 4.96
N GLN A 51 25.70 -9.36 3.89
CA GLN A 51 26.05 -7.94 3.90
C GLN A 51 25.79 -7.30 2.52
N GLY A 52 25.86 -5.98 2.42
CA GLY A 52 25.90 -5.31 1.12
C GLY A 52 27.14 -5.70 0.32
N ASN A 53 27.02 -5.66 -1.01
CA ASN A 53 28.08 -6.06 -1.95
C ASN A 53 28.49 -4.93 -2.91
N ASN A 54 28.11 -3.69 -2.61
CA ASN A 54 28.70 -2.50 -3.24
C ASN A 54 30.03 -2.12 -2.56
N ASP A 55 30.72 -1.12 -3.08
CA ASP A 55 32.04 -0.69 -2.60
C ASP A 55 32.03 -0.22 -1.12
N ASN A 56 30.86 0.17 -0.58
CA ASN A 56 30.71 0.64 0.80
C ASN A 56 30.14 -0.43 1.76
N GLY A 57 29.70 -1.58 1.26
CA GLY A 57 29.09 -2.65 2.07
C GLY A 57 27.63 -2.40 2.50
N ASP A 58 27.02 -1.28 2.09
CA ASP A 58 25.70 -0.83 2.56
C ASP A 58 24.55 -1.15 1.58
N ASP A 59 24.84 -1.42 0.30
CA ASP A 59 23.82 -1.80 -0.69
C ASP A 59 23.92 -3.28 -1.06
N ILE A 60 22.76 -3.92 -1.22
CA ILE A 60 22.67 -5.13 -2.03
C ILE A 60 22.43 -4.71 -3.48
N TYR A 61 23.40 -5.01 -4.34
CA TYR A 61 23.40 -4.72 -5.76
C TYR A 61 23.78 -5.96 -6.58
N ALA A 62 22.77 -6.72 -6.97
CA ALA A 62 22.88 -7.92 -7.82
C ALA A 62 22.17 -7.69 -9.16
N ALA A 63 22.64 -6.71 -9.93
CA ALA A 63 22.01 -6.26 -11.18
C ALA A 63 22.37 -7.10 -12.42
N GLY A 64 23.40 -7.94 -12.33
CA GLY A 64 24.06 -8.56 -13.48
C GLY A 64 24.94 -7.59 -14.29
N GLY A 65 25.93 -8.13 -15.01
CA GLY A 65 26.92 -7.38 -15.80
C GLY A 65 28.36 -7.74 -15.40
N SER A 66 29.37 -7.26 -16.16
CA SER A 66 30.78 -7.66 -15.94
C SER A 66 31.39 -7.20 -14.61
N LYS A 67 30.69 -6.33 -13.87
CA LYS A 67 31.13 -5.75 -12.58
C LYS A 67 30.21 -6.06 -11.41
N HIS A 68 29.07 -6.72 -11.65
CA HIS A 68 28.05 -6.91 -10.62
C HIS A 68 27.71 -8.38 -10.46
N LEU A 69 27.42 -8.78 -9.23
CA LEU A 69 27.00 -10.13 -8.89
C LEU A 69 25.80 -10.54 -9.75
N ARG A 70 25.89 -11.76 -10.29
CA ARG A 70 24.81 -12.47 -10.96
C ARG A 70 24.43 -13.67 -10.10
N ILE A 71 23.15 -13.78 -9.74
CA ILE A 71 22.64 -14.89 -8.93
C ILE A 71 22.04 -15.91 -9.90
N GLU A 72 22.58 -17.12 -9.88
CA GLU A 72 22.06 -18.25 -10.66
C GLU A 72 21.38 -19.22 -9.68
N LEU A 73 20.05 -19.29 -9.73
CA LEU A 73 19.29 -19.99 -8.70
C LEU A 73 18.41 -21.08 -9.33
N PRO A 74 18.62 -22.36 -8.97
CA PRO A 74 17.76 -23.45 -9.42
C PRO A 74 16.33 -23.36 -8.87
N VAL A 75 15.40 -24.03 -9.54
CA VAL A 75 13.99 -24.12 -9.12
C VAL A 75 13.87 -24.66 -7.70
N GLY A 76 13.09 -23.96 -6.87
CA GLY A 76 12.81 -24.34 -5.48
C GLY A 76 13.89 -23.93 -4.46
N LYS A 77 14.90 -23.17 -4.89
CA LYS A 77 15.86 -22.51 -3.98
C LYS A 77 15.42 -21.09 -3.66
N LYS A 78 15.98 -20.53 -2.59
CA LYS A 78 15.61 -19.24 -2.01
C LYS A 78 16.73 -18.21 -2.11
N ILE A 79 16.35 -16.94 -2.11
CA ILE A 79 17.24 -15.83 -1.80
C ILE A 79 16.92 -15.39 -0.37
N LEU A 80 17.91 -15.43 0.50
CA LEU A 80 17.81 -15.08 1.91
C LEU A 80 18.61 -13.80 2.16
N ILE A 81 17.97 -12.81 2.79
CA ILE A 81 18.63 -11.55 3.15
C ILE A 81 18.79 -11.53 4.67
N TYR A 82 20.04 -11.51 5.13
CA TYR A 82 20.35 -11.50 6.55
C TYR A 82 19.93 -10.18 7.19
N ALA A 83 19.49 -10.25 8.44
CA ALA A 83 19.05 -9.11 9.21
C ALA A 83 20.08 -7.98 9.24
N GLY A 84 19.62 -6.75 9.00
CA GLY A 84 20.51 -5.62 8.84
C GLY A 84 19.78 -4.34 8.40
N ASP A 85 20.55 -3.26 8.35
CA ASP A 85 20.17 -2.00 7.73
C ASP A 85 20.90 -1.88 6.40
N TYR A 86 20.16 -1.74 5.31
CA TYR A 86 20.69 -1.54 3.97
C TYR A 86 20.30 -0.15 3.47
N ASP A 87 21.14 0.46 2.66
CA ASP A 87 20.82 1.72 1.99
C ASP A 87 19.84 1.46 0.83
N ARG A 88 20.14 0.43 0.04
CA ARG A 88 19.32 -0.05 -1.08
C ARG A 88 19.39 -1.56 -1.23
N ILE A 89 18.32 -2.15 -1.75
CA ILE A 89 18.32 -3.54 -2.22
C ILE A 89 17.91 -3.56 -3.70
N LEU A 90 18.75 -4.11 -4.56
CA LEU A 90 18.46 -4.31 -5.98
C LEU A 90 18.91 -5.71 -6.41
N ILE A 91 17.95 -6.49 -6.93
CA ILE A 91 18.20 -7.86 -7.38
C ILE A 91 17.56 -8.09 -8.75
N ASN A 92 18.37 -8.54 -9.70
CA ASN A 92 17.95 -9.01 -11.00
C ASN A 92 17.78 -10.54 -10.96
N GLY A 93 16.58 -11.02 -11.24
CA GLY A 93 16.21 -12.43 -11.21
C GLY A 93 16.37 -13.17 -12.53
N ALA A 94 17.01 -12.58 -13.54
CA ALA A 94 17.04 -13.14 -14.90
C ALA A 94 17.58 -14.58 -14.99
N ASP A 95 18.38 -15.02 -14.01
CA ASP A 95 18.95 -16.37 -13.93
C ASP A 95 18.47 -17.16 -12.71
N CYS A 96 17.36 -16.72 -12.12
CA CYS A 96 16.64 -17.45 -11.08
C CYS A 96 15.51 -18.24 -11.75
N TRP A 97 15.73 -19.54 -11.96
CA TRP A 97 14.74 -20.41 -12.58
C TRP A 97 13.59 -20.70 -11.60
N SER A 98 12.36 -20.51 -12.06
CA SER A 98 11.14 -20.65 -11.24
C SER A 98 9.97 -21.19 -12.05
N THR A 99 8.94 -21.66 -11.35
CA THR A 99 7.66 -22.11 -11.91
C THR A 99 6.52 -21.55 -11.06
N ALA A 100 5.28 -21.60 -11.53
CA ALA A 100 4.13 -21.15 -10.75
C ALA A 100 4.00 -21.88 -9.40
N GLU A 101 4.32 -23.18 -9.37
CA GLU A 101 4.23 -24.03 -8.18
C GLU A 101 5.46 -23.91 -7.27
N LYS A 102 6.58 -23.41 -7.81
CA LYS A 102 7.84 -23.19 -7.09
C LYS A 102 8.42 -21.83 -7.52
N PRO A 103 7.83 -20.71 -7.04
CA PRO A 103 8.35 -19.39 -7.33
C PRO A 103 9.75 -19.23 -6.71
N THR A 104 10.52 -18.28 -7.24
CA THR A 104 11.70 -17.81 -6.52
C THR A 104 11.23 -17.07 -5.28
N LEU A 105 11.61 -17.59 -4.12
CA LEU A 105 11.23 -17.05 -2.82
C LEU A 105 12.34 -16.14 -2.28
N ILE A 106 11.97 -14.92 -1.87
CA ILE A 106 12.86 -13.94 -1.23
C ILE A 106 12.31 -13.60 0.16
N THR A 107 13.10 -13.82 1.21
CA THR A 107 12.71 -13.58 2.61
C THR A 107 13.89 -13.11 3.47
N ASN A 108 13.59 -12.56 4.64
CA ASN A 108 14.57 -12.26 5.68
C ASN A 108 15.12 -13.53 6.38
N LEU A 109 16.34 -13.43 6.90
CA LEU A 109 17.05 -14.46 7.67
C LEU A 109 17.63 -13.86 8.96
N GLY A 110 17.41 -14.52 10.11
CA GLY A 110 18.06 -14.18 11.37
C GLY A 110 17.58 -12.89 12.05
N GLY A 111 16.46 -12.33 11.59
CA GLY A 111 15.86 -11.11 12.14
C GLY A 111 15.23 -10.24 11.05
N GLN A 112 15.15 -8.93 11.29
CA GLN A 112 14.53 -7.97 10.37
C GLN A 112 15.53 -7.41 9.36
N VAL A 113 15.08 -7.29 8.12
CA VAL A 113 15.78 -6.60 7.04
C VAL A 113 15.13 -5.23 6.85
N ARG A 114 15.94 -4.18 6.98
CA ARG A 114 15.52 -2.80 6.77
C ARG A 114 16.25 -2.20 5.58
N TRP A 115 15.58 -1.38 4.78
CA TRP A 115 16.24 -0.65 3.70
C TRP A 115 15.84 0.83 3.66
N GLY A 116 16.59 1.63 2.90
CA GLY A 116 16.29 3.04 2.67
C GLY A 116 16.83 3.97 3.76
N ASN A 117 17.87 3.54 4.48
CA ASN A 117 18.49 4.30 5.57
C ASN A 117 19.58 5.29 5.13
N SER A 118 19.83 5.42 3.82
CA SER A 118 20.89 6.29 3.31
C SER A 118 20.64 7.75 3.63
N ASN A 119 21.67 8.44 4.13
CA ASN A 119 21.65 9.90 4.27
C ASN A 119 21.95 10.62 2.94
N GLU A 120 22.35 9.90 1.90
CA GLU A 120 22.72 10.51 0.62
C GLU A 120 21.49 10.97 -0.16
N ALA A 121 21.36 12.28 -0.37
CA ALA A 121 20.19 12.90 -1.00
C ALA A 121 19.96 12.52 -2.48
N ASN A 122 20.91 11.84 -3.14
CA ASN A 122 20.88 11.54 -4.58
C ASN A 122 20.77 10.04 -4.92
N GLN A 123 20.66 9.16 -3.92
CA GLN A 123 20.60 7.71 -4.15
C GLN A 123 19.15 7.20 -4.12
N TYR A 124 18.86 6.16 -4.92
CA TYR A 124 17.58 5.44 -4.82
C TYR A 124 17.56 4.61 -3.54
N ARG A 125 16.56 4.83 -2.69
CA ARG A 125 16.45 4.27 -1.32
C ARG A 125 15.43 3.13 -1.19
N GLY A 126 15.20 2.39 -2.27
CA GLY A 126 14.15 1.37 -2.32
C GLY A 126 14.66 -0.06 -2.41
N LEU A 127 13.73 -1.00 -2.28
CA LEU A 127 13.89 -2.37 -2.70
C LEU A 127 13.41 -2.49 -4.15
N GLU A 128 14.26 -3.03 -5.03
CA GLU A 128 13.97 -3.18 -6.45
C GLU A 128 14.27 -4.62 -6.91
N LEU A 129 13.21 -5.32 -7.33
CA LEU A 129 13.29 -6.68 -7.86
C LEU A 129 12.85 -6.66 -9.31
N TYR A 130 13.60 -7.28 -10.21
CA TYR A 130 13.19 -7.31 -11.62
C TYR A 130 13.64 -8.56 -12.37
N ASN A 131 12.89 -8.90 -13.42
CA ASN A 131 13.11 -10.06 -14.29
C ASN A 131 13.01 -11.41 -13.58
N PHE A 132 12.09 -11.55 -12.63
CA PHE A 132 11.72 -12.85 -12.06
C PHE A 132 10.46 -13.36 -12.75
N ASP A 133 10.46 -14.57 -13.31
CA ASP A 133 9.26 -15.12 -13.94
C ASP A 133 8.13 -15.34 -12.92
N TYR A 134 8.40 -16.08 -11.84
CA TYR A 134 7.48 -16.31 -10.73
C TYR A 134 8.17 -15.94 -9.41
N LEU A 135 7.70 -14.87 -8.77
CA LEU A 135 8.31 -14.32 -7.56
C LEU A 135 7.37 -14.43 -6.36
N HIS A 136 7.92 -14.80 -5.20
CA HIS A 136 7.29 -14.61 -3.90
C HIS A 136 8.22 -13.81 -3.00
N LEU A 137 7.85 -12.56 -2.69
CA LEU A 137 8.52 -11.72 -1.71
C LEU A 137 7.75 -11.77 -0.40
N THR A 138 8.38 -12.21 0.68
CA THR A 138 7.70 -12.32 1.98
C THR A 138 8.58 -11.95 3.16
N GLY A 139 7.97 -11.29 4.15
CA GLY A 139 8.53 -11.13 5.50
C GLY A 139 7.83 -12.02 6.53
N LYS A 140 6.93 -12.91 6.11
CA LYS A 140 6.10 -13.74 7.00
C LYS A 140 6.96 -14.78 7.70
N TYR A 141 6.82 -14.88 9.01
CA TYR A 141 7.32 -16.03 9.74
C TYR A 141 6.42 -17.24 9.48
N ASP A 142 6.97 -18.25 8.83
CA ASP A 142 6.31 -19.52 8.58
C ASP A 142 7.34 -20.66 8.76
N PRO A 143 7.27 -21.44 9.85
CA PRO A 143 8.23 -22.50 10.10
C PRO A 143 8.13 -23.66 9.11
N ASP A 144 6.94 -23.91 8.54
CA ASP A 144 6.71 -25.00 7.59
C ASP A 144 7.27 -24.63 6.21
N HIS A 145 7.12 -23.37 5.82
CA HIS A 145 7.71 -22.82 4.59
C HIS A 145 9.14 -22.29 4.77
N GLN A 146 9.68 -22.35 5.99
CA GLN A 146 11.03 -21.92 6.31
C GLN A 146 11.30 -20.45 5.92
N THR A 147 10.41 -19.55 6.31
CA THR A 147 10.49 -18.10 6.05
C THR A 147 10.42 -17.27 7.34
N GLY A 148 10.92 -16.04 7.25
CA GLY A 148 10.81 -15.02 8.30
C GLY A 148 11.53 -15.34 9.60
N ASP A 149 11.18 -14.58 10.64
CA ASP A 149 11.71 -14.70 12.00
C ASP A 149 10.58 -14.50 13.02
N PRO A 150 10.47 -15.33 14.08
CA PRO A 150 9.35 -15.30 15.02
C PRO A 150 9.24 -14.00 15.84
N LYS A 151 10.27 -13.14 15.83
CA LYS A 151 10.23 -11.83 16.50
C LYS A 151 9.62 -10.73 15.63
N PHE A 152 9.51 -10.96 14.32
CA PHE A 152 9.10 -9.97 13.34
C PHE A 152 7.87 -10.46 12.57
N LEU A 153 6.74 -10.48 13.28
CA LEU A 153 5.48 -11.07 12.83
C LEU A 153 4.57 -10.10 12.06
N GLY A 154 4.92 -8.81 11.99
CA GLY A 154 4.03 -7.77 11.47
C GLY A 154 2.70 -7.78 12.21
N HIS A 155 1.58 -7.70 11.48
CA HIS A 155 0.25 -7.81 12.09
C HIS A 155 -0.22 -9.25 12.35
N ASP A 156 0.42 -10.26 11.75
CA ASP A 156 0.19 -11.71 11.99
C ASP A 156 -1.26 -12.15 12.04
N ASP A 157 -1.95 -12.12 10.90
CA ASP A 157 -3.38 -12.44 10.86
C ASP A 157 -4.19 -11.64 11.92
N GLY A 158 -3.77 -10.41 12.18
CA GLY A 158 -4.37 -9.49 13.15
C GLY A 158 -4.05 -9.75 14.63
N ALA A 159 -3.29 -10.80 14.96
CA ALA A 159 -2.96 -11.15 16.35
C ALA A 159 -2.11 -10.06 17.03
N ASN A 160 -1.27 -9.35 16.26
CA ASN A 160 -0.33 -8.36 16.79
C ASN A 160 -0.79 -6.91 16.66
N LEU A 161 -1.96 -6.63 16.06
CA LEU A 161 -2.44 -5.26 15.85
C LEU A 161 -2.60 -4.46 17.15
N GLY A 162 -2.79 -5.14 18.28
CA GLY A 162 -2.89 -4.50 19.59
C GLY A 162 -1.57 -4.07 20.24
N THR A 163 -0.39 -4.40 19.67
CA THR A 163 0.91 -4.07 20.33
C THR A 163 1.35 -2.62 20.13
N GLY A 164 0.60 -1.83 19.36
CA GLY A 164 0.87 -0.41 19.10
C GLY A 164 2.08 -0.12 18.21
N ASP A 165 2.81 -1.16 17.77
CA ASP A 165 4.03 -1.05 16.96
C ASP A 165 4.27 -2.20 16.00
N TYR A 166 3.22 -2.98 15.72
CA TYR A 166 3.30 -4.10 14.79
C TYR A 166 3.85 -3.67 13.40
N TYR A 167 3.62 -2.41 13.01
CA TYR A 167 4.14 -1.82 11.76
C TYR A 167 5.66 -1.70 11.72
N GLU A 168 6.34 -1.73 12.87
CA GLU A 168 7.81 -1.78 13.01
C GLU A 168 8.33 -3.23 13.09
N ARG A 169 7.44 -4.22 13.10
CA ARG A 169 7.77 -5.64 13.34
C ARG A 169 7.60 -6.52 12.12
N TYR A 170 7.56 -5.97 10.90
CA TYR A 170 7.59 -6.79 9.70
C TYR A 170 9.00 -7.33 9.44
N GLY A 171 9.14 -8.57 8.96
CA GLY A 171 10.44 -9.15 8.63
C GLY A 171 11.20 -8.36 7.55
N LEU A 172 10.45 -7.73 6.64
CA LEU A 172 10.93 -6.83 5.59
C LEU A 172 10.31 -5.43 5.80
N TRP A 173 11.14 -4.41 6.06
CA TRP A 173 10.67 -3.05 6.37
C TRP A 173 11.44 -1.93 5.66
N GLY A 174 10.77 -1.21 4.76
CA GLY A 174 11.34 -0.11 3.98
C GLY A 174 11.21 1.28 4.61
N ASN A 175 12.23 2.12 4.40
CA ASN A 175 12.45 3.49 4.87
C ASN A 175 12.01 3.79 6.31
N PRO A 176 12.54 3.09 7.33
CA PRO A 176 12.18 3.35 8.72
C PRO A 176 12.61 4.76 9.22
N ARG A 177 13.45 5.47 8.46
CA ARG A 177 13.96 6.82 8.80
C ARG A 177 13.66 7.86 7.72
N TRP A 178 12.46 7.83 7.16
CA TRP A 178 12.05 8.80 6.15
C TRP A 178 12.01 10.22 6.73
N SER A 179 13.00 11.04 6.38
CA SER A 179 13.18 12.43 6.84
C SER A 179 12.30 13.44 6.11
N GLY A 180 11.18 12.98 5.59
CA GLY A 180 10.17 13.82 4.98
C GLY A 180 10.36 14.07 3.51
N ILE A 181 9.82 15.20 3.09
CA ILE A 181 9.41 15.37 1.71
C ILE A 181 10.61 15.85 0.88
N ILE A 182 11.26 14.93 0.16
CA ILE A 182 12.48 15.18 -0.63
C ILE A 182 12.06 15.57 -2.04
N TYR A 183 11.51 16.77 -2.16
CA TYR A 183 10.73 17.22 -3.31
C TYR A 183 11.40 17.29 -4.70
N TYR A 184 12.69 17.00 -4.89
CA TYR A 184 13.35 17.37 -6.17
C TYR A 184 14.46 16.43 -6.66
N LYS A 185 14.63 15.25 -6.07
CA LYS A 185 15.71 14.34 -6.49
C LYS A 185 15.11 12.99 -6.84
N LYS A 186 15.28 12.66 -8.12
CA LYS A 186 14.66 11.54 -8.81
C LYS A 186 14.87 10.23 -8.04
N TYR A 187 13.82 9.40 -8.11
CA TYR A 187 13.77 7.97 -7.81
C TYR A 187 13.60 7.59 -6.33
N GLY A 188 12.43 7.03 -6.03
CA GLY A 188 12.24 6.23 -4.83
C GLY A 188 10.84 5.62 -4.83
N ASN A 189 10.74 4.32 -5.06
CA ASN A 189 9.61 3.56 -4.54
C ASN A 189 10.10 2.87 -3.28
N GLY A 190 9.22 2.62 -2.32
CA GLY A 190 9.60 1.79 -1.17
C GLY A 190 9.94 0.37 -1.63
N VAL A 191 9.02 -0.24 -2.37
CA VAL A 191 9.15 -1.52 -3.05
C VAL A 191 8.83 -1.32 -4.53
N ARG A 192 9.71 -1.77 -5.41
CA ARG A 192 9.52 -1.79 -6.85
C ARG A 192 9.73 -3.20 -7.39
N ILE A 193 8.72 -3.75 -8.06
CA ILE A 193 8.83 -5.06 -8.70
C ILE A 193 8.51 -4.91 -10.19
N ARG A 194 9.38 -5.45 -11.05
CA ARG A 194 9.29 -5.29 -12.50
C ARG A 194 9.49 -6.58 -13.29
N ASN A 195 8.81 -6.67 -14.43
CA ASN A 195 9.02 -7.69 -15.46
C ASN A 195 8.91 -9.11 -14.89
N PHE A 196 7.68 -9.58 -14.73
CA PHE A 196 7.33 -10.88 -14.17
C PHE A 196 6.12 -11.47 -14.89
N LYS A 197 5.89 -12.78 -14.74
CA LYS A 197 4.64 -13.45 -15.14
C LYS A 197 3.67 -13.53 -13.97
N SER A 198 4.20 -13.80 -12.77
CA SER A 198 3.43 -13.77 -11.53
C SER A 198 4.28 -13.24 -10.39
N VAL A 199 3.66 -12.45 -9.52
CA VAL A 199 4.26 -12.02 -8.25
C VAL A 199 3.29 -12.19 -7.10
N LYS A 200 3.79 -12.73 -5.99
CA LYS A 200 3.17 -12.69 -4.68
C LYS A 200 3.99 -11.82 -3.74
N VAL A 201 3.35 -10.90 -3.02
CA VAL A 201 3.95 -10.10 -1.96
C VAL A 201 3.11 -10.24 -0.70
N ASP A 202 3.71 -10.67 0.39
CA ASP A 202 3.01 -10.71 1.67
C ASP A 202 3.90 -10.34 2.87
N TYR A 203 3.31 -9.76 3.91
CA TYR A 203 4.04 -9.38 5.13
C TYR A 203 5.27 -8.50 4.86
N VAL A 204 5.10 -7.51 3.99
CA VAL A 204 6.10 -6.47 3.71
C VAL A 204 5.55 -5.12 4.18
N ALA A 205 6.36 -4.38 4.94
CA ALA A 205 6.06 -3.01 5.29
C ALA A 205 6.91 -2.06 4.45
N SER A 206 6.27 -1.04 3.89
CA SER A 206 6.95 0.09 3.27
C SER A 206 6.47 1.38 3.92
N TRP A 207 7.38 1.98 4.69
CA TRP A 207 7.28 3.36 5.10
C TRP A 207 7.89 4.22 3.99
N GLY A 208 7.29 5.35 3.63
CA GLY A 208 7.87 6.27 2.65
C GLY A 208 7.77 5.80 1.19
N GLY A 209 8.57 6.45 0.35
CA GLY A 209 8.54 6.36 -1.11
C GLY A 209 8.09 7.68 -1.74
N TYR A 210 8.86 8.18 -2.71
CA TYR A 210 8.53 9.40 -3.44
C TYR A 210 7.36 9.18 -4.39
N PHE A 211 7.42 8.14 -5.22
CA PHE A 211 6.37 7.86 -6.22
C PHE A 211 5.28 6.94 -5.68
N ALA A 212 5.68 5.78 -5.13
CA ALA A 212 4.76 4.89 -4.44
C ALA A 212 5.46 4.11 -3.32
N SER A 213 4.72 3.69 -2.30
CA SER A 213 5.22 2.71 -1.33
C SER A 213 5.41 1.34 -1.99
N PHE A 214 4.45 0.92 -2.82
CA PHE A 214 4.55 -0.27 -3.67
C PHE A 214 4.31 0.10 -5.13
N ASN A 215 5.28 -0.19 -5.99
CA ASN A 215 5.20 -0.04 -7.43
C ASN A 215 5.40 -1.40 -8.08
N VAL A 216 4.29 -2.07 -8.42
CA VAL A 216 4.31 -3.44 -8.97
C VAL A 216 3.71 -3.41 -10.36
N LYS A 217 4.58 -3.55 -11.36
CA LYS A 217 4.22 -3.38 -12.76
C LYS A 217 5.20 -4.10 -13.65
N THR A 218 4.95 -4.14 -14.94
CA THR A 218 5.96 -4.52 -15.93
C THR A 218 6.29 -3.34 -16.81
N ASP A 219 7.56 -3.22 -17.20
CA ASP A 219 8.02 -2.21 -18.15
C ASP A 219 8.25 -2.82 -19.54
N ASN A 220 8.03 -4.14 -19.69
CA ASN A 220 8.17 -4.86 -20.95
C ASN A 220 7.04 -4.51 -21.93
N PRO A 221 7.30 -4.53 -23.25
CA PRO A 221 6.24 -4.44 -24.24
C PRO A 221 5.28 -5.61 -24.05
N ALA A 222 3.98 -5.35 -24.20
CA ALA A 222 2.89 -6.30 -24.01
C ALA A 222 3.18 -7.66 -24.65
N ASP A 223 3.55 -8.62 -23.81
CA ASP A 223 3.28 -10.03 -24.08
C ASP A 223 1.74 -10.18 -24.12
N PRO A 224 1.14 -10.97 -25.02
CA PRO A 224 -0.28 -11.33 -24.94
C PRO A 224 -0.69 -12.03 -23.62
N GLY A 225 0.27 -12.45 -22.78
CA GLY A 225 -0.02 -13.03 -21.48
C GLY A 225 -0.59 -12.07 -20.45
N GLU A 226 -1.61 -12.52 -19.73
CA GLU A 226 -2.03 -11.95 -18.44
C GLU A 226 -0.89 -12.10 -17.42
N VAL A 227 -0.65 -11.06 -16.61
CA VAL A 227 0.23 -11.15 -15.44
C VAL A 227 -0.59 -11.24 -14.17
N ALA A 228 -0.16 -12.10 -13.25
CA ALA A 228 -0.81 -12.26 -11.95
C ALA A 228 -0.06 -11.46 -10.87
N VAL A 229 -0.80 -10.65 -10.12
CA VAL A 229 -0.28 -9.90 -8.97
C VAL A 229 -1.11 -10.26 -7.76
N ASP A 230 -0.47 -10.77 -6.71
CA ASP A 230 -1.10 -11.11 -5.44
C ASP A 230 -0.39 -10.35 -4.30
N ILE A 231 -1.07 -9.42 -3.65
CA ILE A 231 -0.51 -8.59 -2.58
C ILE A 231 -1.42 -8.67 -1.36
N GLN A 232 -0.91 -9.27 -0.29
CA GLN A 232 -1.70 -9.54 0.91
C GLN A 232 -0.95 -9.15 2.18
N ASP A 233 -1.69 -8.70 3.19
CA ASP A 233 -1.13 -8.51 4.53
C ASP A 233 0.10 -7.57 4.56
N CYS A 234 0.16 -6.58 3.66
CA CYS A 234 1.20 -5.56 3.64
C CYS A 234 0.80 -4.29 4.40
N PHE A 235 1.81 -3.51 4.80
CA PHE A 235 1.62 -2.17 5.35
C PHE A 235 2.27 -1.13 4.42
N ALA A 236 1.49 -0.14 3.99
CA ALA A 236 1.97 0.99 3.20
C ALA A 236 1.66 2.29 3.93
N GLY A 237 2.65 3.15 4.14
CA GLY A 237 2.34 4.44 4.74
C GLY A 237 3.38 5.52 4.61
N PHE A 238 2.93 6.76 4.76
CA PHE A 238 3.74 7.98 4.76
C PHE A 238 4.66 8.14 3.53
N GLY A 239 4.27 7.55 2.40
CA GLY A 239 4.83 7.87 1.09
C GLY A 239 4.30 9.22 0.58
N GLU A 240 5.08 9.93 -0.23
CA GLU A 240 4.67 11.22 -0.81
C GLU A 240 3.65 11.05 -1.94
N GLY A 241 3.73 9.93 -2.65
CA GLY A 241 2.80 9.58 -3.70
C GLY A 241 1.80 8.54 -3.22
N GLU A 242 1.67 7.47 -4.01
CA GLU A 242 0.61 6.48 -3.87
C GLU A 242 1.01 5.38 -2.88
N ALA A 243 0.05 4.75 -2.19
CA ALA A 243 0.39 3.56 -1.40
C ALA A 243 0.72 2.37 -2.32
N PHE A 244 -0.21 2.05 -3.21
CA PHE A 244 -0.07 0.99 -4.20
C PHE A 244 -0.29 1.55 -5.61
N TYR A 245 0.76 1.51 -6.43
CA TYR A 245 0.73 1.73 -7.88
C TYR A 245 0.88 0.37 -8.57
N ILE A 246 -0.21 -0.14 -9.13
CA ILE A 246 -0.25 -1.45 -9.77
C ILE A 246 -0.51 -1.30 -11.28
N SER A 247 0.27 -2.01 -12.09
CA SER A 247 0.27 -1.92 -13.55
C SER A 247 0.77 -0.56 -14.06
N TYR A 248 0.21 0.01 -15.12
CA TYR A 248 0.76 1.19 -15.78
C TYR A 248 -0.28 2.20 -16.29
N SER A 249 -0.04 3.48 -15.99
CA SER A 249 -1.04 4.55 -16.14
C SER A 249 -0.93 5.43 -17.40
N THR A 250 0.17 5.32 -18.19
CA THR A 250 0.41 6.19 -19.36
C THR A 250 0.05 5.55 -20.71
N LYS A 251 -0.19 6.37 -21.75
CA LYS A 251 -0.78 6.03 -23.08
C LYS A 251 0.01 5.04 -23.95
N ALA A 252 0.95 4.26 -23.41
CA ALA A 252 1.64 3.25 -24.19
C ALA A 252 0.65 2.15 -24.57
N HIS A 253 0.35 2.02 -25.86
CA HIS A 253 -0.67 1.11 -26.42
C HIS A 253 -0.45 -0.40 -26.16
N ASN A 254 0.60 -0.79 -25.44
CA ASN A 254 1.16 -2.14 -25.45
C ASN A 254 1.75 -2.53 -24.08
N GLN A 255 0.97 -2.62 -23.00
CA GLN A 255 1.48 -3.08 -21.69
C GLN A 255 0.50 -4.01 -20.95
N ASP A 256 1.01 -4.72 -19.93
CA ASP A 256 0.39 -5.93 -19.39
C ASP A 256 -1.03 -5.75 -18.84
N ILE A 257 -1.80 -6.83 -19.05
CA ILE A 257 -3.15 -7.02 -18.53
C ILE A 257 -3.00 -7.72 -17.18
N THR A 258 -3.48 -7.08 -16.12
CA THR A 258 -3.19 -7.50 -14.76
C THR A 258 -4.40 -8.17 -14.12
N LYS A 259 -4.24 -9.41 -13.70
CA LYS A 259 -5.13 -10.04 -12.73
C LYS A 259 -4.62 -9.80 -11.32
N LEU A 260 -5.32 -8.93 -10.60
CA LEU A 260 -4.92 -8.47 -9.27
C LEU A 260 -5.68 -9.19 -8.16
N THR A 261 -4.98 -9.69 -7.15
CA THR A 261 -5.53 -9.97 -5.83
C THR A 261 -4.89 -9.01 -4.83
N LEU A 262 -5.70 -8.19 -4.14
CA LEU A 262 -5.24 -7.24 -3.13
C LEU A 262 -6.08 -7.40 -1.86
N LYS A 263 -5.52 -7.98 -0.78
CA LYS A 263 -6.29 -8.33 0.42
C LYS A 263 -5.63 -7.96 1.74
N ASN A 264 -6.43 -7.55 2.73
CA ASN A 264 -5.97 -7.34 4.12
C ASN A 264 -4.78 -6.37 4.26
N ASN A 265 -4.61 -5.45 3.31
CA ASN A 265 -3.55 -4.46 3.38
C ASN A 265 -3.97 -3.28 4.25
N ILE A 266 -3.00 -2.73 4.98
CA ILE A 266 -3.17 -1.53 5.80
C ILE A 266 -2.45 -0.37 5.13
N ILE A 267 -3.18 0.72 4.91
CA ILE A 267 -2.69 1.94 4.28
C ILE A 267 -2.86 3.11 5.25
N ALA A 268 -1.79 3.86 5.51
CA ALA A 268 -1.82 4.99 6.42
C ALA A 268 -1.08 6.21 5.87
N PHE A 269 -1.77 7.35 5.81
CA PHE A 269 -1.14 8.66 5.64
C PHE A 269 -0.29 8.84 4.39
N THR A 270 -0.77 8.38 3.23
CA THR A 270 -0.10 8.60 1.95
C THR A 270 -0.32 10.03 1.45
N GLY A 271 0.61 10.53 0.64
CA GLY A 271 0.55 11.88 0.10
C GLY A 271 -0.40 12.03 -1.09
N ALA A 272 -0.70 10.94 -1.81
CA ALA A 272 -1.66 10.86 -2.89
C ALA A 272 -2.59 9.63 -2.73
N GLU A 273 -2.92 8.91 -3.81
CA GLU A 273 -3.87 7.79 -3.81
C GLU A 273 -3.55 6.71 -2.76
N ALA A 274 -4.58 6.13 -2.15
CA ALA A 274 -4.40 4.88 -1.40
C ALA A 274 -4.09 3.74 -2.37
N LEU A 275 -4.81 3.73 -3.49
CA LEU A 275 -4.70 2.69 -4.51
C LEU A 275 -4.88 3.31 -5.89
N GLN A 276 -3.87 3.10 -6.74
CA GLN A 276 -3.97 3.28 -8.17
C GLN A 276 -3.73 1.94 -8.85
N THR A 277 -4.72 1.54 -9.64
CA THR A 277 -4.65 0.36 -10.48
C THR A 277 -4.94 0.77 -11.90
N ASP A 278 -4.20 0.20 -12.84
CA ASP A 278 -4.48 0.34 -14.26
C ASP A 278 -4.52 -1.03 -14.93
N ASN A 279 -5.16 -1.11 -16.11
CA ASN A 279 -5.27 -2.31 -16.95
C ASN A 279 -5.68 -3.60 -16.20
N LEU A 280 -6.58 -3.47 -15.22
CA LEU A 280 -7.13 -4.66 -14.56
C LEU A 280 -7.98 -5.51 -15.51
N ALA A 281 -7.93 -6.81 -15.26
CA ALA A 281 -8.55 -7.85 -16.06
C ALA A 281 -9.56 -8.69 -15.27
N GLU A 282 -10.21 -9.62 -15.96
CA GLU A 282 -11.16 -10.55 -15.36
C GLU A 282 -10.57 -11.34 -14.19
N GLY A 283 -11.38 -11.50 -13.13
CA GLY A 283 -10.97 -12.23 -11.93
C GLY A 283 -10.12 -11.43 -10.97
N SER A 284 -9.91 -10.13 -11.22
CA SER A 284 -9.29 -9.24 -10.23
C SER A 284 -10.20 -9.01 -9.02
N VAL A 285 -9.62 -9.09 -7.82
CA VAL A 285 -10.28 -8.95 -6.53
C VAL A 285 -9.50 -7.98 -5.62
N ILE A 286 -10.17 -6.91 -5.18
CA ILE A 286 -9.66 -5.97 -4.17
C ILE A 286 -10.61 -6.04 -2.98
N GLU A 287 -10.19 -6.65 -1.88
CA GLU A 287 -11.09 -6.85 -0.74
C GLU A 287 -10.44 -6.74 0.63
N ASN A 288 -11.26 -6.32 1.61
CA ASN A 288 -10.87 -6.34 3.02
C ASN A 288 -9.61 -5.52 3.35
N ASN A 289 -9.33 -4.47 2.55
CA ASN A 289 -8.24 -3.53 2.82
C ASN A 289 -8.75 -2.36 3.66
N VAL A 290 -7.85 -1.73 4.44
CA VAL A 290 -8.15 -0.52 5.20
C VAL A 290 -7.16 0.58 4.85
N ALA A 291 -7.68 1.76 4.47
CA ALA A 291 -6.90 2.96 4.23
C ALA A 291 -7.40 4.11 5.08
N ILE A 292 -6.49 4.80 5.78
CA ILE A 292 -6.78 6.02 6.53
C ILE A 292 -5.81 7.14 6.16
N GLY A 293 -6.33 8.36 6.02
CA GLY A 293 -5.51 9.55 5.80
C GLY A 293 -4.74 9.59 4.47
N SER A 294 -5.23 8.98 3.39
CA SER A 294 -4.59 9.14 2.07
C SER A 294 -4.80 10.54 1.48
N ALA A 295 -3.93 10.97 0.56
CA ALA A 295 -3.83 12.31 -0.02
C ALA A 295 -3.59 13.46 0.98
N THR A 296 -2.75 13.23 1.97
CA THR A 296 -2.43 14.25 2.99
C THR A 296 -1.55 15.39 2.47
N PHE A 297 -1.00 15.30 1.26
CA PHE A 297 -0.04 16.26 0.72
C PHE A 297 -0.70 17.28 -0.20
N TYR A 298 -2.04 17.39 -0.23
CA TYR A 298 -2.80 18.30 -1.09
C TYR A 298 -2.43 19.79 -1.00
N ARG A 299 -1.83 20.25 0.12
CA ARG A 299 -1.33 21.63 0.30
C ARG A 299 0.07 21.83 -0.32
N HIS A 300 0.78 20.75 -0.62
CA HIS A 300 2.08 20.77 -1.27
C HIS A 300 2.32 19.45 -2.04
N PRO A 301 1.52 19.19 -3.10
CA PRO A 301 1.51 17.89 -3.77
C PRO A 301 2.83 17.62 -4.50
N PHE A 302 3.14 16.34 -4.67
CA PHE A 302 4.33 15.92 -5.42
C PHE A 302 4.20 16.16 -6.94
N GLN A 303 2.97 16.26 -7.46
CA GLN A 303 2.67 16.64 -8.85
C GLN A 303 1.61 17.73 -8.94
N ALA A 304 1.82 18.70 -9.84
CA ALA A 304 0.98 19.91 -9.93
C ALA A 304 -0.41 19.73 -10.56
N ARG A 305 -0.79 18.51 -10.93
CA ARG A 305 -2.01 18.23 -11.68
C ARG A 305 -2.57 16.84 -11.34
N TYR A 306 -3.72 16.81 -10.66
CA TYR A 306 -4.77 15.79 -10.81
C TYR A 306 -4.54 14.38 -10.26
N GLN A 307 -3.64 14.16 -9.31
CA GLN A 307 -3.52 12.87 -8.62
C GLN A 307 -3.80 13.04 -7.14
N ASP A 308 -5.09 13.03 -6.80
CA ASP A 308 -5.60 13.10 -5.42
C ASP A 308 -6.95 12.37 -5.34
N ASN A 309 -7.05 11.18 -5.94
CA ASN A 309 -8.20 10.31 -5.73
C ASN A 309 -7.91 9.36 -4.56
N LEU A 310 -8.92 8.94 -3.80
CA LEU A 310 -8.69 7.88 -2.81
C LEU A 310 -8.38 6.54 -3.51
N HIS A 311 -9.15 6.25 -4.55
CA HIS A 311 -9.02 5.05 -5.38
C HIS A 311 -9.13 5.42 -6.87
N GLN A 312 -8.04 5.25 -7.61
CA GLN A 312 -8.05 5.30 -9.07
C GLN A 312 -8.04 3.88 -9.64
N LEU A 313 -9.06 3.56 -10.42
CA LEU A 313 -9.27 2.26 -11.04
C LEU A 313 -9.34 2.43 -12.55
N SER A 314 -8.41 1.80 -13.26
CA SER A 314 -8.58 1.54 -14.68
C SER A 314 -8.60 0.06 -14.99
N PHE A 315 -9.41 -0.31 -15.97
CA PHE A 315 -9.57 -1.69 -16.41
C PHE A 315 -9.65 -1.80 -17.92
N VAL A 316 -9.32 -2.99 -18.42
CA VAL A 316 -9.40 -3.38 -19.83
C VAL A 316 -10.45 -4.47 -20.07
N GLU A 317 -10.78 -5.25 -19.03
CA GLU A 317 -11.83 -6.27 -19.08
C GLU A 317 -12.78 -6.14 -17.89
N GLY A 318 -13.98 -6.70 -18.06
CA GLY A 318 -14.97 -6.83 -16.98
C GLY A 318 -14.63 -7.91 -15.97
N GLY A 319 -15.56 -8.23 -15.06
CA GLY A 319 -15.40 -9.32 -14.09
C GLY A 319 -14.43 -8.99 -12.95
N ILE A 320 -14.38 -7.70 -12.59
CA ILE A 320 -13.56 -7.17 -11.50
C ILE A 320 -14.44 -6.97 -10.28
N THR A 321 -13.97 -7.38 -9.10
CA THR A 321 -14.69 -7.24 -7.84
C THR A 321 -13.88 -6.42 -6.84
N ILE A 322 -14.50 -5.35 -6.32
CA ILE A 322 -13.96 -4.53 -5.24
C ILE A 322 -14.97 -4.54 -4.10
N ARG A 323 -14.62 -5.14 -2.95
CA ARG A 323 -15.60 -5.31 -1.88
C ARG A 323 -15.04 -5.28 -0.48
N ASN A 324 -15.89 -4.94 0.48
CA ASN A 324 -15.56 -5.03 1.90
C ASN A 324 -14.35 -4.16 2.34
N ASN A 325 -13.98 -3.13 1.58
CA ASN A 325 -12.87 -2.24 1.93
C ASN A 325 -13.35 -1.07 2.80
N ILE A 326 -12.45 -0.53 3.64
CA ILE A 326 -12.66 0.74 4.35
C ILE A 326 -11.62 1.74 3.90
N PHE A 327 -11.96 2.66 3.01
CA PHE A 327 -11.06 3.74 2.61
C PHE A 327 -11.55 5.09 3.12
N ALA A 328 -10.72 5.76 3.91
CA ALA A 328 -10.93 7.11 4.42
C ALA A 328 -9.69 7.94 4.09
N GLY A 329 -9.83 9.11 3.47
CA GLY A 329 -8.67 9.96 3.19
C GLY A 329 -9.06 11.40 2.97
N THR A 330 -8.09 12.27 2.73
CA THR A 330 -8.23 13.74 2.63
C THR A 330 -8.27 14.24 1.19
N ASN A 331 -8.61 13.33 0.28
CA ASN A 331 -8.52 13.43 -1.16
C ASN A 331 -9.41 14.51 -1.77
N GLY A 332 -9.08 14.92 -2.99
CA GLY A 332 -9.98 15.69 -3.84
C GLY A 332 -11.25 14.90 -4.10
N ALA A 333 -11.13 13.76 -4.78
CA ALA A 333 -12.23 12.86 -5.08
C ALA A 333 -12.05 11.49 -4.41
N LEU A 334 -13.12 10.74 -4.18
CA LEU A 334 -12.98 9.35 -3.72
C LEU A 334 -12.53 8.44 -4.88
N HIS A 335 -13.05 8.68 -6.09
CA HIS A 335 -12.90 7.76 -7.20
C HIS A 335 -12.53 8.39 -8.54
N ASN A 336 -11.82 7.58 -9.32
CA ASN A 336 -11.63 7.80 -10.74
C ASN A 336 -11.71 6.46 -11.49
N PHE A 337 -12.74 6.28 -12.33
CA PHE A 337 -13.01 5.02 -13.02
C PHE A 337 -12.80 5.14 -14.52
N ARG A 338 -11.86 4.37 -15.07
CA ARG A 338 -11.46 4.48 -16.48
C ARG A 338 -11.49 3.13 -17.18
N TYR A 339 -12.28 3.02 -18.24
CA TYR A 339 -12.00 1.99 -19.24
C TYR A 339 -10.74 2.39 -20.03
N ARG A 340 -9.90 1.42 -20.33
CA ARG A 340 -8.73 1.57 -21.21
C ARG A 340 -8.88 0.61 -22.39
N ASP A 341 -8.53 1.09 -23.56
CA ASP A 341 -8.41 0.23 -24.74
C ASP A 341 -7.23 -0.73 -24.52
N ALA A 342 -7.52 -2.03 -24.49
CA ALA A 342 -6.54 -3.11 -24.33
C ALA A 342 -5.59 -3.24 -25.53
N GLY A 343 -5.88 -2.55 -26.63
CA GLY A 343 -5.15 -2.64 -27.89
C GLY A 343 -5.68 -3.75 -28.81
N PRO A 344 -5.13 -3.86 -30.03
CA PRO A 344 -5.63 -4.76 -31.07
C PRO A 344 -5.65 -6.23 -30.62
N GLY A 345 -6.78 -6.91 -30.84
CA GLY A 345 -6.93 -8.35 -30.58
C GLY A 345 -7.11 -8.73 -29.11
N ARG A 346 -7.29 -7.74 -28.20
CA ARG A 346 -7.37 -7.95 -26.75
C ARG A 346 -8.64 -7.43 -26.09
N THR A 347 -9.71 -7.23 -26.86
CA THR A 347 -11.00 -6.76 -26.33
C THR A 347 -11.86 -7.95 -25.91
N ASN A 348 -12.12 -8.07 -24.61
CA ASN A 348 -13.15 -8.94 -24.04
C ASN A 348 -14.27 -8.16 -23.33
N PRO A 349 -14.85 -7.11 -23.93
CA PRO A 349 -15.99 -6.44 -23.34
C PRO A 349 -17.15 -7.45 -23.21
N SER A 350 -17.81 -7.49 -22.05
CA SER A 350 -18.89 -8.46 -21.80
C SER A 350 -19.96 -7.89 -20.88
N GLN A 351 -21.22 -8.05 -21.29
CA GLN A 351 -22.38 -7.66 -20.47
C GLN A 351 -22.53 -8.53 -19.21
N ASP A 352 -22.05 -9.77 -19.26
CA ASP A 352 -22.17 -10.73 -18.15
C ASP A 352 -21.05 -10.61 -17.11
N LYS A 353 -20.06 -9.75 -17.37
CA LYS A 353 -18.87 -9.58 -16.52
C LYS A 353 -18.79 -8.12 -16.04
N PRO A 354 -19.63 -7.68 -15.11
CA PRO A 354 -19.59 -6.29 -14.64
C PRO A 354 -18.29 -5.98 -13.87
N VAL A 355 -17.93 -4.70 -13.85
CA VAL A 355 -17.02 -4.14 -12.84
C VAL A 355 -17.87 -3.78 -11.62
N THR A 356 -17.65 -4.49 -10.52
CA THR A 356 -18.50 -4.41 -9.33
C THR A 356 -17.75 -3.80 -8.15
N LEU A 357 -18.32 -2.75 -7.58
CA LEU A 357 -17.96 -2.19 -6.28
C LEU A 357 -19.10 -2.49 -5.31
N ALA A 358 -18.85 -3.36 -4.33
CA ALA A 358 -19.88 -3.82 -3.42
C ALA A 358 -19.49 -3.72 -1.94
N ASN A 359 -20.37 -3.20 -1.09
CA ASN A 359 -20.18 -3.27 0.37
C ASN A 359 -18.85 -2.65 0.85
N ASN A 360 -18.46 -1.50 0.30
CA ASN A 360 -17.29 -0.74 0.74
C ASN A 360 -17.69 0.51 1.53
N PHE A 361 -16.78 1.01 2.36
CA PHE A 361 -16.84 2.38 2.86
C PHE A 361 -15.83 3.27 2.10
N TYR A 362 -16.29 4.42 1.64
CA TYR A 362 -15.45 5.49 1.10
C TYR A 362 -15.83 6.83 1.74
N GLY A 363 -14.90 7.53 2.39
CA GLY A 363 -15.23 8.79 3.07
C GLY A 363 -14.16 9.86 2.99
N PHE A 364 -14.57 11.07 3.37
CA PHE A 364 -13.70 12.22 3.68
C PHE A 364 -13.11 12.95 2.45
N SER A 365 -13.82 12.94 1.31
CA SER A 365 -13.42 13.74 0.16
C SER A 365 -13.69 15.24 0.34
N ARG A 366 -12.86 16.06 -0.31
CA ARG A 366 -12.99 17.52 -0.35
C ARG A 366 -13.98 18.02 -1.40
N THR A 367 -14.32 17.24 -2.44
CA THR A 367 -15.15 17.76 -3.55
C THR A 367 -16.25 16.81 -4.04
N THR A 368 -15.93 15.54 -4.34
CA THR A 368 -16.81 14.64 -5.11
C THR A 368 -16.59 13.17 -4.77
N MET A 369 -17.60 12.33 -4.99
CA MET A 369 -17.39 10.87 -4.95
C MET A 369 -16.50 10.41 -6.09
N GLY A 370 -16.58 11.02 -7.27
CA GLY A 370 -15.67 10.69 -8.34
C GLY A 370 -16.23 10.85 -9.73
N TYR A 371 -15.41 10.45 -10.70
CA TYR A 371 -15.72 10.54 -12.11
C TYR A 371 -15.70 9.15 -12.76
N VAL A 372 -16.81 8.79 -13.42
CA VAL A 372 -16.90 7.63 -14.30
C VAL A 372 -16.67 8.09 -15.73
N TRP A 373 -15.52 7.75 -16.29
CA TRP A 373 -15.16 8.10 -17.66
C TRP A 373 -16.02 7.33 -18.69
N PRO A 374 -15.99 7.72 -19.97
CA PRO A 374 -16.56 6.90 -21.04
C PRO A 374 -16.05 5.45 -20.95
N GLY A 375 -16.99 4.50 -20.96
CA GLY A 375 -16.70 3.07 -21.02
C GLY A 375 -16.60 2.54 -22.46
N ASP A 376 -16.56 1.23 -22.59
CA ASP A 376 -16.57 0.49 -23.86
C ASP A 376 -17.95 0.37 -24.52
N GLY A 377 -19.03 0.75 -23.80
CA GLY A 377 -20.42 0.62 -24.24
C GLY A 377 -21.03 -0.77 -24.03
N ILE A 378 -20.36 -1.68 -23.34
CA ILE A 378 -20.77 -3.09 -23.18
C ILE A 378 -20.62 -3.54 -21.72
N THR A 379 -19.49 -3.30 -21.07
CA THR A 379 -19.13 -3.83 -19.75
C THR A 379 -19.76 -3.02 -18.61
N PRO A 380 -20.77 -3.53 -17.87
CA PRO A 380 -21.51 -2.71 -16.93
C PRO A 380 -20.71 -2.32 -15.69
N TYR A 381 -21.05 -1.17 -15.10
CA TYR A 381 -20.60 -0.78 -13.76
C TYR A 381 -21.70 -1.03 -12.74
N ILE A 382 -21.37 -1.71 -11.64
CA ILE A 382 -22.29 -1.94 -10.53
C ILE A 382 -21.71 -1.34 -9.26
N PHE A 383 -22.41 -0.38 -8.69
CA PHE A 383 -22.14 0.21 -7.38
C PHE A 383 -23.25 -0.23 -6.43
N SER A 384 -22.98 -1.25 -5.63
CA SER A 384 -23.99 -1.87 -4.76
C SER A 384 -23.64 -1.78 -3.28
N ASP A 385 -24.58 -1.35 -2.44
CA ASP A 385 -24.44 -1.39 -0.98
C ASP A 385 -23.18 -0.69 -0.45
N ASN A 386 -22.64 0.29 -1.17
CA ASN A 386 -21.50 1.09 -0.70
C ASN A 386 -21.99 2.20 0.23
N ILE A 387 -21.14 2.56 1.18
CA ILE A 387 -21.38 3.62 2.15
C ILE A 387 -20.41 4.73 1.86
N TYR A 388 -20.95 5.88 1.48
CA TYR A 388 -20.18 7.09 1.26
C TYR A 388 -20.29 7.99 2.49
N GLY A 389 -19.14 8.26 3.12
CA GLY A 389 -19.00 9.17 4.24
C GLY A 389 -19.10 10.63 3.83
N ASP A 390 -18.70 11.52 4.74
CA ASP A 390 -18.80 12.96 4.53
C ASP A 390 -17.94 13.43 3.33
N ILE A 391 -18.54 14.32 2.55
CA ILE A 391 -17.92 15.00 1.42
C ILE A 391 -18.20 16.48 1.57
N SER A 392 -17.16 17.26 1.79
CA SER A 392 -17.26 18.72 1.84
C SER A 392 -15.89 19.36 1.66
N VAL A 393 -15.88 20.55 1.06
CA VAL A 393 -14.74 21.45 1.09
C VAL A 393 -14.67 21.99 2.52
N PRO A 394 -13.56 21.82 3.27
CA PRO A 394 -13.41 22.50 4.55
C PRO A 394 -13.54 24.02 4.37
N GLU A 395 -14.04 24.73 5.38
CA GLU A 395 -14.31 26.18 5.30
C GLU A 395 -13.05 27.02 5.01
N SER A 396 -11.85 26.49 5.22
CA SER A 396 -10.63 27.13 4.74
C SER A 396 -10.50 26.95 3.22
N ASP A 397 -10.36 28.06 2.50
CA ASP A 397 -10.19 28.13 1.05
C ASP A 397 -8.88 27.46 0.55
N ASP A 398 -8.26 26.58 1.35
CA ASP A 398 -7.03 25.81 1.09
C ASP A 398 -7.19 24.75 -0.01
N SER A 399 -8.36 24.68 -0.64
CA SER A 399 -8.59 23.77 -1.75
C SER A 399 -7.80 24.21 -2.98
N VAL A 400 -6.62 23.61 -3.11
CA VAL A 400 -5.88 23.50 -4.38
C VAL A 400 -6.75 22.78 -5.44
N ILE A 401 -7.79 22.06 -4.99
CA ILE A 401 -8.73 21.24 -5.74
C ILE A 401 -10.10 21.93 -5.76
N VAL A 402 -10.23 23.09 -6.41
CA VAL A 402 -11.55 23.61 -6.79
C VAL A 402 -11.82 23.15 -8.21
N SER A 403 -12.32 21.92 -8.37
CA SER A 403 -12.99 21.51 -9.59
C SER A 403 -14.49 21.43 -9.32
N ASP A 404 -15.21 22.35 -9.95
CA ASP A 404 -16.68 22.41 -10.08
C ASP A 404 -17.48 22.36 -8.77
N GLU A 405 -17.46 23.48 -8.03
CA GLU A 405 -18.49 23.81 -7.01
C GLU A 405 -19.93 23.78 -7.57
N SER A 406 -20.11 23.67 -8.89
CA SER A 406 -21.40 23.67 -9.59
C SER A 406 -21.97 22.29 -9.94
N THR A 407 -21.43 21.19 -9.41
CA THR A 407 -21.97 19.86 -9.71
C THR A 407 -23.21 19.52 -8.90
N GLU A 408 -24.33 19.24 -9.58
CA GLU A 408 -25.63 18.87 -8.99
C GLU A 408 -25.60 17.50 -8.29
N GLY A 409 -24.62 16.65 -8.62
CA GLY A 409 -24.47 15.32 -8.07
C GLY A 409 -23.08 15.01 -7.54
N PHE A 410 -22.99 13.99 -6.67
CA PHE A 410 -21.72 13.54 -6.10
C PHE A 410 -20.85 12.75 -7.07
N PHE A 411 -21.43 11.94 -7.94
CA PHE A 411 -20.73 11.34 -9.08
C PHE A 411 -20.90 12.18 -10.33
N LYS A 412 -19.79 12.45 -11.01
CA LYS A 412 -19.81 12.95 -12.39
C LYS A 412 -19.82 11.75 -13.33
N LEU A 413 -20.79 11.68 -14.24
CA LEU A 413 -20.86 10.60 -15.22
C LEU A 413 -20.53 11.14 -16.61
N GLY A 414 -19.39 10.73 -17.16
CA GLY A 414 -18.98 10.96 -18.54
C GLY A 414 -19.31 9.79 -19.47
N ASN A 415 -19.95 8.75 -18.92
CA ASN A 415 -20.32 7.55 -19.63
C ASN A 415 -21.72 7.66 -20.25
N LYS A 416 -21.79 7.61 -21.58
CA LYS A 416 -23.04 7.78 -22.34
C LYS A 416 -23.78 6.49 -22.66
N ASN A 417 -23.04 5.39 -22.79
CA ASN A 417 -23.54 4.19 -23.48
C ASN A 417 -23.39 2.90 -22.67
N THR A 418 -22.56 2.90 -21.62
CA THR A 418 -22.34 1.71 -20.81
C THR A 418 -23.30 1.73 -19.64
N ASP A 419 -23.92 0.60 -19.35
CA ASP A 419 -24.85 0.48 -18.23
C ASP A 419 -24.17 0.78 -16.89
N ILE A 420 -24.83 1.59 -16.08
CA ILE A 420 -24.43 1.90 -14.70
C ILE A 420 -25.60 1.60 -13.77
N LEU A 421 -25.37 0.79 -12.75
CA LEU A 421 -26.33 0.51 -11.69
C LEU A 421 -25.83 1.04 -10.35
N PHE A 422 -26.63 1.90 -9.72
CA PHE A 422 -26.50 2.27 -8.31
C PHE A 422 -27.59 1.56 -7.49
N ASP A 423 -27.23 0.58 -6.67
CA ASP A 423 -28.18 -0.19 -5.86
C ASP A 423 -27.85 -0.12 -4.36
N GLY A 424 -28.80 0.22 -3.50
CA GLY A 424 -28.63 0.12 -2.05
C GLY A 424 -27.55 1.00 -1.41
N ASN A 425 -27.00 2.00 -2.11
CA ASN A 425 -25.90 2.82 -1.57
C ASN A 425 -26.39 3.84 -0.53
N ILE A 426 -25.59 4.08 0.50
CA ILE A 426 -25.79 5.20 1.44
C ILE A 426 -24.87 6.36 1.02
N TYR A 427 -25.42 7.57 0.93
CA TYR A 427 -24.66 8.75 0.54
C TYR A 427 -25.06 10.01 1.32
N PRO A 428 -24.13 10.97 1.52
CA PRO A 428 -24.38 12.15 2.32
C PRO A 428 -25.48 13.04 1.73
N LYS A 429 -26.03 13.93 2.57
CA LYS A 429 -26.99 14.94 2.14
C LYS A 429 -26.27 16.07 1.37
N GLY A 430 -27.03 16.87 0.62
CA GLY A 430 -26.56 18.12 0.00
C GLY A 430 -26.53 18.11 -1.53
N LYS A 431 -26.38 16.94 -2.17
CA LYS A 431 -26.41 16.78 -3.63
C LYS A 431 -27.17 15.51 -4.03
N ASP A 432 -27.48 15.37 -5.31
CA ASP A 432 -27.94 14.10 -5.87
C ASP A 432 -26.79 13.09 -5.93
N LEU A 433 -27.11 11.81 -6.10
CA LEU A 433 -26.07 10.76 -6.13
C LEU A 433 -25.13 10.96 -7.32
N TYR A 434 -25.68 11.35 -8.47
CA TYR A 434 -24.90 11.58 -9.69
C TYR A 434 -25.51 12.72 -10.52
N PHE A 435 -24.73 13.20 -11.48
CA PHE A 435 -25.22 14.00 -12.60
C PHE A 435 -24.52 13.57 -13.89
N MET A 436 -25.19 13.76 -15.02
CA MET A 436 -24.61 13.48 -16.33
C MET A 436 -23.77 14.69 -16.77
N SER A 437 -22.48 14.49 -16.94
CA SER A 437 -21.63 15.46 -17.66
C SER A 437 -21.68 15.29 -19.16
N SER A 438 -22.23 14.16 -19.63
CA SER A 438 -22.43 13.87 -21.04
C SER A 438 -23.47 12.75 -21.22
N GLY A 439 -24.29 12.81 -22.27
CA GLY A 439 -25.38 11.84 -22.47
C GLY A 439 -26.69 12.26 -21.78
N ASP A 440 -27.74 11.47 -21.93
CA ASP A 440 -29.08 11.75 -21.38
C ASP A 440 -29.40 10.96 -20.09
N GLY A 441 -28.53 10.04 -19.68
CA GLY A 441 -28.68 9.22 -18.49
C GLY A 441 -29.56 7.98 -18.66
N SER A 442 -30.01 7.66 -19.88
CA SER A 442 -30.83 6.47 -20.16
C SER A 442 -30.14 5.13 -19.82
N ASN A 443 -28.81 5.12 -19.76
CA ASN A 443 -27.96 4.01 -19.35
C ASN A 443 -27.77 3.87 -17.82
N VAL A 444 -28.33 4.78 -17.03
CA VAL A 444 -28.16 4.80 -15.57
C VAL A 444 -29.42 4.33 -14.85
N ARG A 445 -29.27 3.31 -14.01
CA ARG A 445 -30.35 2.76 -13.18
C ARG A 445 -30.01 2.99 -11.70
N GLN A 446 -31.03 3.35 -10.92
CA GLN A 446 -30.88 3.53 -9.47
C GLN A 446 -32.03 2.88 -8.70
N LYS A 447 -31.72 2.18 -7.61
CA LYS A 447 -32.71 1.55 -6.73
C LYS A 447 -32.18 1.51 -5.29
N GLY A 448 -33.05 1.70 -4.31
CA GLY A 448 -32.71 1.47 -2.90
C GLY A 448 -31.64 2.39 -2.30
N ASN A 449 -31.13 3.39 -3.03
CA ASN A 449 -30.12 4.31 -2.51
C ASN A 449 -30.74 5.25 -1.47
N GLU A 450 -30.04 5.45 -0.36
CA GLU A 450 -30.50 6.27 0.77
C GLU A 450 -29.61 7.50 0.98
N ARG A 451 -30.22 8.68 0.99
CA ARG A 451 -29.55 9.95 1.29
C ARG A 451 -29.55 10.23 2.79
N LYS A 452 -28.51 9.77 3.50
CA LYS A 452 -28.34 9.98 4.95
C LYS A 452 -26.86 9.98 5.36
N PRO A 453 -26.51 10.55 6.53
CA PRO A 453 -25.16 10.46 7.06
C PRO A 453 -24.71 9.00 7.18
N ALA A 454 -23.45 8.74 6.86
CA ALA A 454 -22.85 7.43 7.06
C ALA A 454 -22.74 7.12 8.58
N PRO A 455 -22.90 5.85 9.00
CA PRO A 455 -22.53 5.43 10.34
C PRO A 455 -21.06 5.77 10.67
N ALA A 456 -20.77 6.08 11.92
CA ALA A 456 -19.41 6.40 12.34
C ALA A 456 -18.47 5.19 12.16
N LEU A 457 -17.25 5.43 11.65
CA LEU A 457 -16.18 4.44 11.66
C LEU A 457 -15.64 4.27 13.07
N LEU A 458 -15.69 3.04 13.59
CA LEU A 458 -15.24 2.67 14.93
C LEU A 458 -14.14 1.62 14.82
N PHE A 459 -12.89 2.05 15.03
CA PHE A 459 -11.74 1.15 15.09
C PHE A 459 -11.51 0.67 16.52
N GLU A 460 -10.79 -0.44 16.68
CA GLU A 460 -10.33 -0.92 17.99
C GLU A 460 -9.42 0.13 18.64
N ASN A 461 -8.39 0.60 17.90
CA ASN A 461 -7.55 1.70 18.34
C ASN A 461 -6.78 2.33 17.17
N SER A 462 -7.40 3.29 16.48
CA SER A 462 -6.72 4.05 15.41
C SER A 462 -5.70 5.07 15.94
N GLY A 463 -5.73 5.36 17.25
CA GLY A 463 -5.07 6.53 17.85
C GLY A 463 -5.89 7.83 17.76
N PHE A 464 -7.00 7.84 17.02
CA PHE A 464 -7.87 9.00 16.89
C PHE A 464 -9.25 8.73 17.49
N ALA A 465 -10.03 9.78 17.73
CA ALA A 465 -11.37 9.63 18.27
C ALA A 465 -12.28 8.84 17.31
N ASP A 466 -13.30 8.20 17.86
CA ASP A 466 -14.35 7.54 17.06
C ASP A 466 -14.99 8.56 16.10
N GLY A 467 -15.18 8.16 14.83
CA GLY A 467 -15.75 9.05 13.81
C GLY A 467 -14.87 10.24 13.42
N PHE A 468 -13.56 10.19 13.68
CA PHE A 468 -12.61 11.26 13.36
C PHE A 468 -12.70 11.75 11.90
N ASP A 469 -12.68 13.07 11.72
CA ASP A 469 -12.63 13.69 10.40
C ASP A 469 -11.20 13.71 9.87
N TRP A 470 -10.91 12.74 8.99
CA TRP A 470 -9.58 12.58 8.43
C TRP A 470 -9.13 13.80 7.62
N ARG A 471 -10.03 14.64 7.09
CA ARG A 471 -9.68 15.87 6.33
C ARG A 471 -8.91 16.90 7.14
N THR A 472 -8.94 16.78 8.47
CA THR A 472 -8.18 17.67 9.37
C THR A 472 -6.69 17.32 9.41
N VAL A 473 -6.29 16.20 8.80
CA VAL A 473 -4.88 15.77 8.73
C VAL A 473 -4.24 16.24 7.41
N SER A 474 -3.05 16.81 7.47
CA SER A 474 -2.22 17.08 6.28
C SER A 474 -0.74 16.88 6.59
N ALA A 475 0.11 16.73 5.59
CA ALA A 475 1.54 16.95 5.79
C ALA A 475 1.80 18.43 6.10
N TRP A 476 2.74 18.69 7.01
CA TRP A 476 3.15 20.05 7.31
C TRP A 476 4.01 20.60 6.17
N ALA A 477 3.67 21.82 5.75
CA ALA A 477 4.54 22.68 4.98
C ALA A 477 4.31 24.14 5.42
N ALA A 478 5.36 24.96 5.35
CA ALA A 478 5.24 26.39 5.61
C ALA A 478 4.45 27.10 4.48
N GLN A 479 4.69 26.70 3.24
CA GLN A 479 4.14 27.35 2.05
C GLN A 479 3.62 26.32 1.05
N TYR A 480 2.61 26.72 0.27
CA TYR A 480 2.14 25.98 -0.89
C TYR A 480 3.25 25.86 -1.94
N LYS A 481 3.35 24.70 -2.60
CA LYS A 481 4.10 24.54 -3.86
C LYS A 481 3.41 23.52 -4.75
N ASN A 482 3.75 23.58 -6.05
CA ASN A 482 3.20 22.69 -7.07
C ASN A 482 1.66 22.75 -7.10
N THR A 483 1.07 23.90 -6.81
CA THR A 483 -0.37 24.08 -6.94
C THR A 483 -0.74 24.27 -8.42
N PRO A 484 -1.92 23.83 -8.88
CA PRO A 484 -2.34 23.96 -10.27
C PRO A 484 -2.33 25.43 -10.72
N LYS A 485 -1.53 25.73 -11.73
CA LYS A 485 -1.46 27.07 -12.33
C LYS A 485 -2.68 27.42 -13.19
N SER A 486 -3.44 26.41 -13.61
CA SER A 486 -4.48 26.54 -14.66
C SER A 486 -5.82 27.12 -14.19
N SER A 487 -6.01 27.41 -12.90
CA SER A 487 -7.26 27.98 -12.36
C SER A 487 -7.17 29.47 -12.00
N GLY A 488 -6.04 30.14 -12.27
CA GLY A 488 -5.80 31.51 -11.77
C GLY A 488 -5.65 31.60 -10.25
N LYS A 489 -5.73 30.48 -9.53
CA LYS A 489 -5.58 30.35 -8.07
C LYS A 489 -4.20 29.77 -7.69
N ASN A 490 -3.13 30.20 -8.37
CA ASN A 490 -1.79 29.76 -8.01
C ASN A 490 -1.47 30.25 -6.58
N LYS A 491 -1.28 29.31 -5.66
CA LYS A 491 -0.92 29.61 -4.28
C LYS A 491 0.56 29.44 -4.00
N ASP A 492 1.34 29.01 -4.98
CA ASP A 492 2.78 28.75 -4.80
C ASP A 492 3.49 29.92 -4.10
N GLY A 493 4.19 29.61 -3.01
CA GLY A 493 4.92 30.57 -2.19
C GLY A 493 4.07 31.30 -1.13
N GLN A 494 2.74 31.17 -1.15
CA GLN A 494 1.89 31.70 -0.08
C GLN A 494 2.02 30.82 1.18
N PHE A 495 1.98 31.44 2.36
CA PHE A 495 1.94 30.68 3.61
C PHE A 495 0.62 29.90 3.72
N ILE A 496 0.74 28.66 4.17
CA ILE A 496 -0.43 27.81 4.43
C ILE A 496 -1.08 28.29 5.73
N PRO A 497 -2.39 28.63 5.72
CA PRO A 497 -3.12 28.86 6.95
C PRO A 497 -3.44 27.51 7.61
N TYR A 498 -3.18 27.41 8.91
CA TYR A 498 -3.60 26.29 9.73
C TYR A 498 -4.65 26.77 10.72
N ALA A 499 -5.77 26.06 10.80
CA ALA A 499 -6.81 26.34 11.76
C ALA A 499 -6.55 25.61 13.07
N LYS A 500 -6.99 26.18 14.18
CA LYS A 500 -6.97 25.51 15.48
C LYS A 500 -7.65 24.16 15.38
N GLY A 501 -6.92 23.12 15.79
CA GLY A 501 -7.38 21.73 15.74
C GLY A 501 -6.91 20.95 14.51
N ASP A 502 -6.38 21.61 13.46
CA ASP A 502 -5.70 20.93 12.36
C ASP A 502 -4.58 20.04 12.91
N ILE A 503 -4.40 18.88 12.29
CA ILE A 503 -3.35 17.94 12.64
C ILE A 503 -2.38 17.86 11.48
N VAL A 504 -1.09 17.98 11.77
CA VAL A 504 -0.05 17.89 10.77
C VAL A 504 0.90 16.73 11.02
N ILE A 505 1.22 16.03 9.93
CA ILE A 505 2.32 15.06 9.87
C ILE A 505 3.59 15.86 9.63
N PHE A 506 4.55 15.73 10.54
CA PHE A 506 5.81 16.42 10.47
C PHE A 506 6.95 15.41 10.47
N HIS A 507 7.86 15.55 9.51
CA HIS A 507 9.08 14.76 9.44
C HIS A 507 10.25 15.62 9.88
N ASP A 508 10.97 15.20 10.91
CA ASP A 508 12.14 15.93 11.38
C ASP A 508 13.43 15.58 10.61
N ALA A 509 14.45 16.39 10.80
CA ALA A 509 15.76 16.21 10.16
C ALA A 509 16.44 14.89 10.55
N GLY A 510 15.99 14.23 11.62
CA GLY A 510 16.49 12.93 12.07
C GLY A 510 15.77 11.73 11.47
N GLY A 511 14.82 11.93 10.55
CA GLY A 511 14.06 10.82 9.97
C GLY A 511 12.83 10.41 10.76
N ASN A 512 12.46 11.14 11.83
CA ASN A 512 11.31 10.76 12.65
C ASN A 512 10.03 11.37 12.10
N THR A 513 8.98 10.56 12.02
CA THR A 513 7.62 11.02 11.77
C THR A 513 6.94 11.36 13.09
N LYS A 514 6.27 12.51 13.15
CA LYS A 514 5.57 13.04 14.33
C LYS A 514 4.24 13.65 13.92
N PHE A 515 3.31 13.71 14.86
CA PHE A 515 2.03 14.40 14.70
C PHE A 515 1.96 15.62 15.59
N PHE A 516 1.46 16.73 15.06
CA PHE A 516 1.23 17.95 15.83
C PHE A 516 -0.18 18.45 15.64
N LYS A 517 -0.79 18.93 16.70
CA LYS A 517 -2.09 19.60 16.68
C LYS A 517 -1.89 21.12 16.75
N CYS A 518 -2.53 21.85 15.85
CA CYS A 518 -2.54 23.31 15.84
C CYS A 518 -3.34 23.84 17.04
N LEU A 519 -2.76 24.76 17.81
CA LEU A 519 -3.32 25.31 19.04
C LEU A 519 -4.14 26.59 18.83
N GLN A 520 -3.83 27.32 17.76
CA GLN A 520 -4.47 28.59 17.39
C GLN A 520 -4.26 28.87 15.90
N ASP A 521 -5.21 29.57 15.27
CA ASP A 521 -5.13 29.90 13.86
C ASP A 521 -3.86 30.71 13.54
N HIS A 522 -3.16 30.33 12.48
CA HIS A 522 -1.99 31.07 12.03
C HIS A 522 -1.70 30.84 10.54
N ALA A 523 -0.96 31.77 9.94
CA ALA A 523 -0.32 31.59 8.64
C ALA A 523 1.11 32.12 8.74
N GLY A 524 2.11 31.30 8.44
CA GLY A 524 3.52 31.65 8.58
C GLY A 524 4.41 30.41 8.68
N ASP A 525 5.73 30.64 8.65
CA ASP A 525 6.73 29.59 8.85
C ASP A 525 6.91 29.28 10.34
N PHE A 526 5.89 28.68 10.94
CA PHE A 526 5.92 28.21 12.32
C PHE A 526 6.20 26.71 12.33
N ASN A 527 7.48 26.35 12.35
CA ASN A 527 7.94 24.96 12.38
C ASN A 527 7.40 24.23 13.63
N PRO A 528 6.66 23.11 13.49
CA PRO A 528 6.06 22.38 14.60
C PRO A 528 7.02 21.94 15.70
N ASN A 529 8.29 21.67 15.38
CA ASN A 529 9.28 21.28 16.38
C ASN A 529 9.74 22.43 17.28
N THR A 530 9.69 23.68 16.82
CA THR A 530 10.27 24.83 17.54
C THR A 530 9.22 25.86 17.96
N ALA A 531 8.10 25.94 17.26
CA ALA A 531 7.05 26.92 17.48
C ALA A 531 5.93 26.35 18.38
N THR A 532 6.29 25.96 19.60
CA THR A 532 5.41 25.24 20.56
C THR A 532 4.20 26.05 21.03
N GLN A 533 4.20 27.37 20.84
CA GLN A 533 3.04 28.23 21.07
C GLN A 533 1.93 28.04 20.01
N TYR A 534 2.26 27.48 18.85
CA TYR A 534 1.30 27.18 17.78
C TYR A 534 0.98 25.69 17.65
N TRP A 535 1.88 24.82 18.13
CA TRP A 535 1.80 23.39 17.90
C TRP A 535 1.97 22.58 19.18
N ALA A 536 1.08 21.62 19.41
CA ALA A 536 1.23 20.60 20.45
C ALA A 536 1.60 19.26 19.82
N HIS A 537 2.73 18.69 20.24
CA HIS A 537 3.13 17.35 19.85
C HIS A 537 2.13 16.30 20.37
N MET A 538 1.62 15.47 19.48
CA MET A 538 0.73 14.36 19.79
C MET A 538 1.56 13.10 20.02
N THR A 539 1.23 12.37 21.09
CA THR A 539 1.88 11.09 21.40
C THR A 539 0.84 10.06 21.84
N TRP A 540 1.16 8.79 21.64
CA TRP A 540 0.34 7.65 22.02
C TRP A 540 1.18 6.71 22.86
N ASP A 541 0.89 6.64 24.16
CA ASP A 541 1.68 5.88 25.13
C ASP A 541 3.20 6.17 25.06
N GLY A 542 3.53 7.46 24.87
CA GLY A 542 4.91 7.94 24.75
C GLY A 542 5.55 7.75 23.37
N ARG A 543 4.82 7.20 22.38
CA ARG A 543 5.28 7.05 20.99
C ARG A 543 4.85 8.23 20.13
N ASN A 544 5.64 8.55 19.11
CA ASN A 544 5.32 9.60 18.11
C ASN A 544 4.24 9.17 17.11
N MET A 545 3.94 7.87 17.06
CA MET A 545 3.08 7.26 16.07
C MET A 545 1.82 6.70 16.74
N PRO A 546 0.65 6.81 16.08
CA PRO A 546 -0.54 6.17 16.57
C PRO A 546 -0.44 4.64 16.44
N PRO A 547 -1.20 3.89 17.26
CA PRO A 547 -1.12 2.43 17.33
C PRO A 547 -1.57 1.70 16.06
N PHE A 548 -2.42 2.33 15.23
CA PHE A 548 -2.94 1.76 13.98
C PHE A 548 -3.60 0.38 14.11
N ASP A 549 -4.29 0.10 15.22
CA ASP A 549 -5.19 -1.04 15.28
C ASP A 549 -6.49 -0.69 14.54
N LEU A 550 -6.44 -0.88 13.22
CA LEU A 550 -7.52 -0.54 12.30
C LEU A 550 -8.52 -1.68 12.09
N ARG A 551 -8.52 -2.67 12.98
CA ARG A 551 -9.64 -3.60 13.06
C ARG A 551 -10.90 -2.82 13.44
N LEU A 552 -12.02 -3.20 12.85
CA LEU A 552 -13.31 -2.61 13.21
C LEU A 552 -13.76 -3.20 14.54
N ARG A 553 -14.29 -2.34 15.43
CA ARG A 553 -14.81 -2.76 16.72
C ARG A 553 -15.94 -3.76 16.54
N LYS A 554 -15.88 -4.88 17.26
CA LYS A 554 -16.94 -5.90 17.22
C LYS A 554 -18.31 -5.31 17.51
N GLY A 555 -19.31 -5.64 16.68
CA GLY A 555 -20.68 -5.10 16.78
C GLY A 555 -20.85 -3.68 16.25
N SER A 556 -19.80 -3.09 15.65
CA SER A 556 -19.97 -1.86 14.87
C SER A 556 -20.65 -2.16 13.53
N PHE A 557 -21.31 -1.14 12.97
CA PHE A 557 -22.05 -1.25 11.71
C PHE A 557 -21.23 -1.90 10.58
N TYR A 558 -19.96 -1.51 10.45
CA TYR A 558 -19.10 -2.00 9.38
C TYR A 558 -18.52 -3.39 9.67
N TYR A 559 -18.26 -3.70 10.94
CA TYR A 559 -17.82 -5.04 11.38
C TYR A 559 -18.90 -6.09 11.05
N ASP A 560 -20.16 -5.80 11.37
CA ASP A 560 -21.28 -6.72 11.15
C ASP A 560 -21.56 -6.99 9.66
N ARG A 561 -20.99 -6.16 8.78
CA ARG A 561 -21.04 -6.31 7.32
C ARG A 561 -19.81 -6.98 6.74
N GLY A 562 -18.87 -7.42 7.58
CA GLY A 562 -17.63 -8.08 7.15
C GLY A 562 -16.69 -7.17 6.36
N MET A 563 -16.74 -5.86 6.60
CA MET A 563 -15.82 -4.89 5.98
C MET A 563 -14.49 -4.80 6.72
N GLY A 564 -13.52 -4.14 6.10
CA GLY A 564 -12.19 -3.90 6.64
C GLY A 564 -11.38 -5.17 6.74
N LEU A 565 -10.37 -5.17 7.61
CA LEU A 565 -9.46 -6.31 7.78
C LEU A 565 -10.26 -7.53 8.25
N THR A 566 -10.14 -8.63 7.50
CA THR A 566 -10.70 -9.91 7.91
C THR A 566 -9.59 -10.92 8.06
N TYR A 567 -9.32 -11.25 9.31
CA TYR A 567 -8.46 -12.36 9.65
C TYR A 567 -9.35 -13.51 10.10
N ASN A 568 -9.10 -14.70 9.58
CA ASN A 568 -9.93 -15.86 9.91
C ASN A 568 -9.96 -16.03 11.43
N ALA A 569 -11.15 -15.94 12.02
CA ALA A 569 -11.44 -16.35 13.40
C ALA A 569 -11.37 -17.88 13.58
N ALA A 570 -10.53 -18.56 12.80
CA ALA A 570 -10.38 -20.00 12.75
C ALA A 570 -8.89 -20.34 12.55
N LYS A 571 -8.22 -20.62 13.67
CA LYS A 571 -7.21 -21.68 13.76
C LYS A 571 -7.76 -22.73 14.70
#